data_AF-A0A8H5XV33-F1
#
_entry.id   AF-A0A8H5XV33-F1
#
_cell.length_a   1.000
_cell.length_b   1.000
_cell.length_c   1.000
_cell.angle_alpha   90.00
_cell.angle_beta   90.00
_cell.angle_gamma   90.00
#
_symmetry.space_group_name_H-M   'P 1'
#
loop_
_entity.id
_entity.type
_entity.pdbx_description
1 polymer ?
#
loop_
_entity_poly.entity_id
_entity_poly.type
_entity_poly.pdbx_seq_one_letter_code
_entity_poly.pdbx_strand_id
1 'polypeptide(L)'
;MPIQRRDLHVVDKDTFPYIFEHNADVKLIQSDGLVRVNVYRPKTSNDVKVPVLVTYGPYGKDIPYADFNAGSYAEVNPKHKSAHSGWEMPDPKFWTEHGYAVVRADERGFGQSPGKADTMSRSTSEAFFEVIEWAASQPWSSGKVGLLGISYYA
;
A
#
# COMPACT_ATOMS: atom_id res chain seq x y z
N MET A 1 18.27 7.95 -17.74
CA MET A 1 18.20 9.18 -16.93
C MET A 1 17.56 8.83 -15.60
N PRO A 2 18.10 9.25 -14.45
CA PRO A 2 17.41 9.02 -13.18
C PRO A 2 16.07 9.77 -13.22
N ILE A 3 14.98 9.07 -12.90
CA ILE A 3 13.63 9.64 -12.87
C ILE A 3 13.62 10.77 -11.83
N GLN A 4 13.34 12.00 -12.25
CA GLN A 4 13.26 13.15 -11.35
C GLN A 4 12.13 12.90 -10.33
N ARG A 5 12.45 12.96 -9.02
CA ARG A 5 11.47 12.77 -7.95
C ARG A 5 10.36 13.79 -8.09
N ARG A 6 9.12 13.32 -8.34
CA ARG A 6 7.92 14.15 -8.29
C ARG A 6 7.33 14.03 -6.89
N ASP A 7 7.03 15.15 -6.26
CA ASP A 7 6.20 15.14 -5.05
C ASP A 7 4.75 14.96 -5.49
N LEU A 8 4.21 13.77 -5.22
CA LEU A 8 2.85 13.38 -5.57
C LEU A 8 2.02 13.09 -4.32
N HIS A 9 2.55 13.44 -3.15
CA HIS A 9 1.95 13.06 -1.88
C HIS A 9 0.72 13.92 -1.57
N VAL A 10 -0.42 13.26 -1.38
CA VAL A 10 -1.70 13.89 -1.04
C VAL A 10 -2.36 13.15 0.11
N VAL A 11 -3.00 13.89 1.03
CA VAL A 11 -3.79 13.30 2.12
C VAL A 11 -5.24 13.73 1.98
N ASP A 12 -6.14 12.76 1.82
CA ASP A 12 -7.59 12.94 1.84
C ASP A 12 -8.16 12.37 3.15
N LYS A 13 -8.83 13.22 3.92
CA LYS A 13 -9.44 12.86 5.22
C LYS A 13 -10.96 12.80 5.17
N ASP A 14 -11.54 13.24 4.05
CA ASP A 14 -12.93 13.70 4.00
C ASP A 14 -13.77 12.88 3.01
N THR A 15 -13.22 12.55 1.85
CA THR A 15 -13.97 11.89 0.76
C THR A 15 -14.33 10.43 1.09
N PHE A 16 -13.48 9.76 1.87
CA PHE A 16 -13.59 8.32 2.14
C PHE A 16 -13.95 8.04 3.61
N PRO A 17 -14.47 6.83 3.92
CA PRO A 17 -14.71 6.41 5.31
C PRO A 17 -13.41 6.23 6.13
N TYR A 18 -12.26 6.27 5.47
CA TYR A 18 -10.91 6.22 6.07
C TYR A 18 -10.09 7.44 5.65
N ILE A 19 -8.97 7.66 6.34
CA ILE A 19 -7.93 8.60 5.87
C ILE A 19 -7.14 7.89 4.78
N PHE A 20 -7.01 8.54 3.63
CA PHE A 20 -6.25 8.07 2.49
C PHE A 20 -5.04 8.98 2.27
N GLU A 21 -3.85 8.39 2.31
CA GLU A 21 -2.57 9.03 2.05
C GLU A 21 -2.02 8.43 0.74
N HIS A 22 -2.07 9.22 -0.33
CA HIS A 22 -1.68 8.80 -1.67
C HIS A 22 -0.21 9.12 -1.93
N ASN A 23 0.56 8.17 -2.46
CA ASN A 23 1.96 8.36 -2.87
C ASN A 23 2.91 8.85 -1.77
N ALA A 24 2.72 8.41 -0.52
CA ALA A 24 3.69 8.62 0.54
C ALA A 24 5.07 8.04 0.15
N ASP A 25 6.14 8.73 0.57
CA ASP A 25 7.52 8.35 0.29
C ASP A 25 8.08 7.46 1.40
N VAL A 26 8.42 6.22 1.07
CA VAL A 26 9.31 5.38 1.87
C VAL A 26 10.72 5.54 1.34
N LYS A 27 11.56 6.28 2.07
CA LYS A 27 12.98 6.40 1.73
C LYS A 27 13.70 5.12 2.14
N LEU A 28 14.33 4.47 1.17
CA LEU A 28 15.16 3.28 1.42
C LEU A 28 16.53 3.75 1.91
N ILE A 29 16.93 3.30 3.09
CA ILE A 29 18.20 3.59 3.72
C ILE A 29 19.25 2.58 3.28
N GLN A 30 18.93 1.30 3.28
CA GLN A 30 19.87 0.22 2.97
C GLN A 30 19.92 -0.09 1.48
N SER A 31 18.76 -0.16 0.83
CA SER A 31 18.66 -0.51 -0.59
C SER A 31 18.82 0.67 -1.56
N ASP A 32 18.98 1.89 -1.05
CA ASP A 32 19.06 3.16 -1.80
C ASP A 32 17.84 3.45 -2.69
N GLY A 33 17.36 4.70 -2.71
CA GLY A 33 16.18 5.12 -3.47
C GLY A 33 14.89 5.23 -2.64
N LEU A 34 13.74 5.01 -3.27
CA LEU A 34 12.44 5.16 -2.62
C LEU A 34 11.42 4.15 -3.14
N VAL A 35 10.45 3.83 -2.29
CA VAL A 35 9.22 3.11 -2.62
C VAL A 35 8.04 4.03 -2.39
N ARG A 36 7.09 4.03 -3.33
CA ARG A 36 5.82 4.75 -3.21
C ARG A 36 4.76 3.88 -2.60
N VAL A 37 4.06 4.43 -1.61
CA VAL A 37 3.00 3.73 -0.91
C VAL A 37 1.71 4.54 -0.87
N ASN A 38 0.61 3.81 -0.83
CA ASN A 38 -0.69 4.33 -0.43
C ASN A 38 -1.01 3.82 0.98
N VAL A 39 -1.43 4.70 1.88
CA VAL A 39 -1.86 4.35 3.23
C VAL A 39 -3.35 4.60 3.36
N TYR A 40 -4.05 3.60 3.88
CA TYR A 40 -5.45 3.68 4.26
C TYR A 40 -5.54 3.39 5.74
N ARG A 41 -6.03 4.33 6.55
CA ARG A 41 -6.09 4.16 8.00
C ARG A 41 -7.42 4.65 8.60
N PRO A 42 -7.91 4.03 9.68
CA PRO A 42 -9.15 4.47 10.33
C PRO A 42 -9.08 5.95 10.73
N LYS A 43 -10.20 6.67 10.70
CA LYS A 43 -10.23 8.09 11.13
C LYS A 43 -9.83 8.27 12.61
N THR A 44 -10.03 7.23 13.43
CA THR A 44 -9.62 7.16 14.84
C THR A 44 -8.12 6.98 15.05
N SER A 45 -7.34 6.72 13.98
CA SER A 45 -5.91 6.39 14.09
C SER A 45 -5.01 7.56 14.52
N ASN A 46 -5.55 8.78 14.58
CA ASN A 46 -4.86 9.91 15.19
C ASN A 46 -4.80 9.79 16.73
N ASP A 47 -5.77 9.10 17.33
CA ASP A 47 -5.91 8.96 18.78
C ASP A 47 -5.53 7.55 19.26
N VAL A 48 -5.82 6.53 18.44
CA VAL A 48 -5.60 5.12 18.76
C VAL A 48 -4.68 4.48 17.72
N LYS A 49 -3.50 4.05 18.16
CA LYS A 49 -2.56 3.32 17.29
C LYS A 49 -3.14 1.99 16.82
N VAL A 50 -2.95 1.66 15.54
CA VAL A 50 -3.55 0.47 14.91
C VAL A 50 -2.50 -0.50 14.34
N PRO A 51 -2.78 -1.82 14.27
CA PRO A 51 -1.96 -2.75 13.49
C PRO A 51 -2.01 -2.43 11.99
N VAL A 52 -0.97 -2.83 11.26
CA VAL A 52 -0.80 -2.51 9.84
C VAL A 52 -0.74 -3.77 9.00
N LEU A 53 -1.48 -3.80 7.89
CA LEU A 53 -1.37 -4.81 6.84
C LEU A 53 -0.60 -4.23 5.66
N VAL A 54 0.46 -4.89 5.21
CA VAL A 54 1.29 -4.41 4.11
C VAL A 54 1.20 -5.34 2.91
N THR A 55 1.12 -4.75 1.72
CA THR A 55 1.33 -5.41 0.43
C THR A 55 2.45 -4.72 -0.34
N TYR A 56 3.23 -5.50 -1.07
CA TYR A 56 4.31 -5.00 -1.92
C TYR A 56 4.40 -5.86 -3.18
N GLY A 57 4.34 -5.22 -4.35
CA GLY A 57 4.32 -5.98 -5.60
C GLY A 57 4.14 -5.11 -6.85
N PRO A 58 4.19 -5.73 -8.04
CA PRO A 58 4.39 -5.04 -9.31
C PRO A 58 3.08 -4.68 -10.04
N TYR A 59 1.91 -5.06 -9.51
CA TYR A 59 0.63 -4.95 -10.23
C TYR A 59 -0.01 -3.56 -10.19
N GLY A 60 0.64 -2.57 -9.56
CA GLY A 60 0.18 -1.19 -9.53
C GLY A 60 -0.88 -0.92 -8.46
N LYS A 61 -0.48 -0.27 -7.36
CA LYS A 61 -1.34 0.07 -6.21
C LYS A 61 -2.52 1.00 -6.51
N ASP A 62 -2.49 1.66 -7.68
CA ASP A 62 -3.46 2.66 -8.13
C ASP A 62 -4.42 2.14 -9.21
N ILE A 63 -4.33 0.87 -9.60
CA ILE A 63 -5.23 0.28 -10.60
C ILE A 63 -6.52 -0.20 -9.92
N PRO A 64 -7.70 0.37 -10.25
CA PRO A 64 -8.96 -0.11 -9.70
C PRO A 64 -9.26 -1.53 -10.16
N TYR A 65 -9.70 -2.40 -9.25
CA TYR A 65 -10.04 -3.79 -9.57
C TYR A 65 -11.07 -3.86 -10.70
N ALA A 66 -12.13 -3.05 -10.64
CA ALA A 66 -13.17 -3.03 -11.67
C ALA A 66 -12.63 -2.77 -13.09
N ASP A 67 -11.57 -1.97 -13.22
CA ASP A 67 -10.95 -1.64 -14.51
C ASP A 67 -10.00 -2.74 -14.98
N PHE A 68 -9.30 -3.38 -14.04
CA PHE A 68 -8.38 -4.48 -14.34
C PHE A 68 -9.12 -5.76 -14.76
N ASN A 69 -10.15 -6.15 -14.00
CA ASN A 69 -10.93 -7.37 -14.27
C ASN A 69 -12.36 -7.23 -13.75
N ALA A 70 -13.21 -6.57 -14.54
CA ALA A 70 -14.61 -6.33 -14.21
C ALA A 70 -15.42 -7.60 -13.92
N GLY A 71 -15.16 -8.69 -14.66
CA GLY A 71 -15.87 -9.96 -14.51
C GLY A 71 -15.62 -10.58 -13.14
N SER A 72 -14.35 -10.72 -12.76
CA SER A 72 -13.99 -11.23 -11.43
C SER A 72 -14.39 -10.26 -10.32
N TYR A 73 -14.27 -8.94 -10.53
CA TYR A 73 -14.73 -7.94 -9.57
C TYR A 73 -16.24 -8.02 -9.31
N ALA A 74 -17.05 -8.40 -10.31
CA ALA A 74 -18.48 -8.59 -10.13
C ALA A 74 -18.80 -9.67 -9.08
N GLU A 75 -17.97 -10.72 -9.01
CA GLU A 75 -18.14 -11.88 -8.11
C GLU A 75 -17.59 -11.65 -6.69
N VAL A 76 -16.76 -10.62 -6.48
CA VAL A 76 -16.24 -10.29 -5.15
C VAL A 76 -17.37 -10.02 -4.16
N ASN A 77 -17.21 -10.45 -2.91
CA ASN A 77 -18.17 -10.15 -1.86
C ASN A 77 -18.38 -8.62 -1.73
N PRO A 78 -19.62 -8.10 -1.74
CA PRO A 78 -19.89 -6.67 -1.66
C PRO A 78 -19.23 -5.95 -0.46
N LYS A 79 -18.98 -6.65 0.64
CA LYS A 79 -18.26 -6.10 1.81
C LYS A 79 -16.80 -5.76 1.53
N HIS A 80 -16.20 -6.36 0.50
CA HIS A 80 -14.83 -6.15 0.07
C HIS A 80 -14.75 -5.28 -1.20
N LYS A 81 -15.83 -4.55 -1.52
CA LYS A 81 -15.87 -3.59 -2.63
C LYS A 81 -15.82 -2.17 -2.08
N SER A 82 -14.87 -1.39 -2.56
CA SER A 82 -14.67 0.02 -2.25
C SER A 82 -14.03 0.77 -3.42
N ALA A 83 -13.98 2.10 -3.32
CA ALA A 83 -13.33 2.95 -4.33
C ALA A 83 -11.86 2.57 -4.59
N HIS A 84 -11.21 1.91 -3.63
CA HIS A 84 -9.82 1.50 -3.71
C HIS A 84 -9.66 -0.02 -3.65
N SER A 85 -10.66 -0.81 -4.03
CA SER A 85 -10.45 -2.25 -4.24
C SER A 85 -9.40 -2.44 -5.35
N GLY A 86 -8.38 -3.27 -5.08
CA GLY A 86 -7.31 -3.61 -6.03
C GLY A 86 -7.26 -5.11 -6.25
N TRP A 87 -6.79 -5.54 -7.43
CA TRP A 87 -6.58 -6.95 -7.73
C TRP A 87 -5.64 -7.58 -6.70
N GLU A 88 -6.03 -8.71 -6.09
CA GLU A 88 -5.23 -9.48 -5.12
C GLU A 88 -4.78 -8.74 -3.84
N MET A 89 -5.25 -7.51 -3.62
CA MET A 89 -4.92 -6.68 -2.47
C MET A 89 -6.06 -6.65 -1.44
N PRO A 90 -5.75 -6.48 -0.15
CA PRO A 90 -6.77 -6.31 0.89
C PRO A 90 -7.61 -5.05 0.66
N ASP A 91 -8.92 -5.17 0.73
CA ASP A 91 -9.83 -4.02 0.57
C ASP A 91 -9.70 -3.05 1.75
N PRO A 92 -9.35 -1.77 1.51
CA PRO A 92 -9.03 -0.84 2.59
C PRO A 92 -10.27 -0.46 3.40
N LYS A 93 -11.46 -0.40 2.80
CA LYS A 93 -12.69 -0.11 3.55
C LYS A 93 -12.94 -1.20 4.57
N PHE A 94 -12.92 -2.46 4.14
CA PHE A 94 -13.14 -3.60 5.02
C PHE A 94 -12.15 -3.58 6.21
N TRP A 95 -10.85 -3.47 5.96
CA TRP A 95 -9.85 -3.57 7.02
C TRP A 95 -9.83 -2.36 7.96
N THR A 96 -10.07 -1.15 7.43
CA THR A 96 -10.14 0.05 8.27
C THR A 96 -11.37 0.07 9.17
N GLU A 97 -12.50 -0.48 8.74
CA GLU A 97 -13.68 -0.70 9.59
C GLU A 97 -13.41 -1.69 10.74
N HIS A 98 -12.44 -2.60 10.56
CA HIS A 98 -12.00 -3.56 11.58
C HIS A 98 -10.79 -3.07 12.40
N GLY A 99 -10.41 -1.79 12.27
CA GLY A 99 -9.35 -1.19 13.09
C GLY A 99 -7.92 -1.50 12.61
N TYR A 100 -7.74 -1.89 11.35
CA TYR A 100 -6.42 -2.07 10.73
C TYR A 100 -6.10 -0.91 9.79
N ALA A 101 -4.84 -0.49 9.74
CA ALA A 101 -4.32 0.27 8.62
C ALA A 101 -3.89 -0.68 7.50
N VAL A 102 -3.98 -0.22 6.25
CA VAL A 102 -3.51 -0.93 5.07
C VAL A 102 -2.47 -0.06 4.36
N VAL A 103 -1.29 -0.62 4.10
CA VAL A 103 -0.24 0.00 3.29
C VAL A 103 -0.08 -0.82 2.02
N ARG A 104 -0.23 -0.17 0.87
CA ARG A 104 0.01 -0.77 -0.44
C ARG A 104 1.21 -0.11 -1.08
N ALA A 105 2.22 -0.90 -1.39
CA ALA A 105 3.48 -0.43 -1.92
C ALA A 105 3.71 -0.94 -3.33
N ASP A 106 4.07 -0.03 -4.24
CA ASP A 106 4.54 -0.43 -5.56
C ASP A 106 5.96 -0.96 -5.44
N GLU A 107 6.20 -2.16 -5.98
CA GLU A 107 7.54 -2.72 -6.04
C GLU A 107 8.53 -1.77 -6.74
N ARG A 108 9.77 -1.72 -6.26
CA ARG A 108 10.83 -0.92 -6.89
C ARG A 108 10.87 -1.15 -8.40
N GLY A 109 10.86 -0.07 -9.17
CA GLY A 109 10.86 -0.12 -10.63
C GLY A 109 9.47 -0.30 -11.27
N PHE A 110 8.41 -0.40 -10.47
CA PHE A 110 7.02 -0.50 -10.93
C PHE A 110 6.18 0.67 -10.42
N GLY A 111 5.06 0.92 -11.13
CA GLY A 111 4.09 1.95 -10.77
C GLY A 111 4.75 3.32 -10.54
N GLN A 112 4.58 3.87 -9.34
CA GLN A 112 5.18 5.15 -8.97
C GLN A 112 6.57 5.01 -8.29
N SER A 113 7.02 3.79 -8.00
CA SER A 113 8.33 3.51 -7.40
C SER A 113 9.44 3.52 -8.45
N PRO A 114 10.38 4.49 -8.44
CA PRO A 114 11.48 4.53 -9.39
C PRO A 114 12.48 3.39 -9.12
N GLY A 115 13.31 3.10 -10.11
CA GLY A 115 14.39 2.12 -9.98
C GLY A 115 14.36 1.09 -11.10
N LYS A 116 14.97 -0.06 -10.83
CA LYS A 116 15.05 -1.18 -11.76
C LYS A 116 14.00 -2.21 -11.37
N ALA A 117 13.18 -2.62 -12.32
CA ALA A 117 12.32 -3.79 -12.19
C ALA A 117 13.19 -5.06 -12.15
N ASP A 118 13.20 -5.73 -11.01
CA ASP A 118 14.00 -6.94 -10.76
C ASP A 118 13.25 -7.85 -9.77
N THR A 119 12.09 -8.34 -10.22
CA THR A 119 11.14 -9.10 -9.41
C THR A 119 11.76 -10.36 -8.81
N MET A 120 11.36 -10.71 -7.59
CA MET A 120 11.90 -11.86 -6.84
C MET A 120 13.42 -11.80 -6.59
N SER A 121 14.01 -10.60 -6.62
CA SER A 121 15.43 -10.40 -6.29
C SER A 121 15.65 -10.09 -4.81
N ARG A 122 16.90 -10.24 -4.36
CA ARG A 122 17.33 -9.78 -3.04
C ARG A 122 17.00 -8.31 -2.81
N SER A 123 17.20 -7.47 -3.83
CA SER A 123 16.96 -6.03 -3.72
C SER A 123 15.49 -5.69 -3.51
N THR A 124 14.59 -6.48 -4.10
CA THR A 124 13.14 -6.39 -3.87
C THR A 124 12.80 -6.76 -2.44
N SER A 125 13.36 -7.85 -1.91
CA SER A 125 13.11 -8.29 -0.52
C SER A 125 13.64 -7.30 0.52
N GLU A 126 14.82 -6.73 0.30
CA GLU A 126 15.40 -5.72 1.19
C GLU A 126 14.58 -4.43 1.19
N ALA A 127 14.15 -3.96 0.01
CA ALA A 127 13.24 -2.82 -0.09
C ALA A 127 11.91 -3.09 0.63
N PHE A 128 11.36 -4.31 0.52
CA PHE A 128 10.12 -4.67 1.21
C PHE A 128 10.30 -4.67 2.74
N PHE A 129 11.43 -5.20 3.23
CA PHE A 129 11.79 -5.12 4.64
C PHE A 129 11.79 -3.67 5.15
N GLU A 130 12.39 -2.74 4.40
CA GLU A 130 12.39 -1.32 4.78
C GLU A 130 10.99 -0.69 4.76
N VAL A 131 10.10 -1.13 3.86
CA VAL A 131 8.69 -0.72 3.85
C VAL A 131 7.95 -1.22 5.10
N ILE A 132 8.23 -2.44 5.54
CA ILE A 132 7.66 -3.02 6.78
C ILE A 132 8.11 -2.21 8.00
N GLU A 133 9.40 -1.94 8.12
CA GLU A 133 9.97 -1.13 9.21
C GLU A 133 9.42 0.30 9.20
N TRP A 134 9.31 0.89 8.00
CA TRP A 134 8.68 2.20 7.84
C TRP A 134 7.22 2.17 8.33
N ALA A 135 6.43 1.18 7.93
CA ALA A 135 5.04 1.05 8.35
C ALA A 135 4.89 0.83 9.86
N ALA A 136 5.81 0.08 10.48
CA ALA A 136 5.84 -0.14 11.92
C ALA A 136 6.15 1.14 12.71
N SER A 137 7.01 2.02 12.17
CA SER A 137 7.49 3.23 12.87
C SER A 137 6.56 4.44 12.80
N GLN A 138 5.48 4.37 12.01
CA GLN A 138 4.58 5.51 11.83
C GLN A 138 3.86 5.90 13.14
N PRO A 139 3.55 7.19 13.37
CA PRO A 139 2.96 7.65 14.64
C PRO A 139 1.57 7.07 14.93
N TRP A 140 0.82 6.72 13.88
CA TRP A 140 -0.49 6.06 13.94
C TRP A 140 -0.40 4.53 14.01
N SER A 141 0.79 3.96 13.87
CA SER A 141 1.03 2.52 13.89
C SER A 141 1.26 2.02 15.32
N SER A 142 0.73 0.84 15.62
CA SER A 142 0.99 0.12 16.87
C SER A 142 2.35 -0.59 16.88
N GLY A 143 3.09 -0.57 15.77
CA GLY A 143 4.32 -1.33 15.57
C GLY A 143 4.10 -2.80 15.18
N LYS A 144 2.85 -3.30 15.25
CA LYS A 144 2.50 -4.65 14.78
C LYS A 144 2.17 -4.62 13.30
N VAL A 145 2.93 -5.38 12.51
CA VAL A 145 2.76 -5.47 11.06
C VAL A 145 2.45 -6.91 10.65
N GLY A 146 1.45 -7.08 9.80
CA GLY A 146 1.13 -8.33 9.11
C GLY A 146 1.23 -8.15 7.60
N LEU A 147 1.53 -9.23 6.89
CA LEU A 147 1.53 -9.26 5.43
C LEU A 147 0.24 -9.96 4.96
N LEU A 148 -0.43 -9.41 3.96
CA LEU A 148 -1.66 -9.99 3.45
C LEU A 148 -1.82 -9.68 1.96
N GLY A 149 -1.85 -10.72 1.14
CA GLY A 149 -2.20 -10.61 -0.27
C GLY A 149 -2.32 -11.98 -0.92
N ILE A 150 -2.63 -11.99 -2.21
CA ILE A 150 -2.82 -13.20 -3.01
C ILE A 150 -1.77 -13.23 -4.12
N SER A 151 -1.39 -14.43 -4.57
CA SER A 151 -0.46 -14.64 -5.70
C SER A 151 0.91 -13.99 -5.43
N TYR A 152 1.34 -13.03 -6.22
CA TYR A 152 2.64 -12.36 -6.05
C TYR A 152 2.81 -11.71 -4.67
N TYR A 153 1.69 -11.31 -4.04
CA TYR A 153 1.72 -10.68 -2.71
C TYR A 153 1.83 -11.66 -1.54
N ALA A 154 1.98 -12.98 -1.79
CA ALA A 154 2.15 -14.03 -0.78
C ALA A 154 3.61 -14.53 -0.72
#